data_AF-A0A2V6AP93-F1
#
_entry.id   AF-A0A2V6AP93-F1
#
_cell.length_a   1.000
_cell.length_b   1.000
_cell.length_c   1.000
_cell.angle_alpha   90.00
_cell.angle_beta   90.00
_cell.angle_gamma   90.00
#
_symmetry.space_group_name_H-M   'P 1'
#
loop_
_entity.id
_entity.type
_entity.pdbx_description
1 polymer ?
#
loop_
_entity_poly.entity_id
_entity_poly.type
_entity_poly.pdbx_seq_one_letter_code
_entity_poly.pdbx_strand_id
1 'polypeptide(L)'
;MNSLFVIAPYKYEGMWVFDDPAVGLSKEPFIAGIDTMIDKVVASIPDADKGFRAIFSAAQFPGADFKLKWRRAESGGNWYYSDQFKMEGWLCPALL
;
A
#
# COMPACT_ATOMS: atom_id res chain seq x y z
N MET A 1 -13.32 1.06 -16.86
CA MET A 1 -12.94 -0.33 -16.53
C MET A 1 -12.34 -0.31 -15.13
N ASN A 2 -12.73 -1.23 -14.24
CA ASN A 2 -12.12 -1.32 -12.92
C ASN A 2 -10.93 -2.29 -13.02
N SER A 3 -9.72 -1.79 -12.82
CA SER A 3 -8.51 -2.63 -12.78
C SER A 3 -8.20 -2.98 -11.32
N LEU A 4 -7.90 -4.25 -11.07
CA LEU A 4 -7.39 -4.73 -9.79
C LEU A 4 -5.90 -4.99 -9.94
N PHE A 5 -5.12 -4.48 -9.01
CA PHE A 5 -3.68 -4.67 -8.94
C PHE A 5 -3.35 -5.49 -7.70
N VAL A 6 -2.36 -6.36 -7.83
CA VAL A 6 -1.92 -7.25 -6.76
C VAL A 6 -0.42 -7.13 -6.59
N ILE A 7 0.01 -6.86 -5.36
CA ILE A 7 1.42 -6.91 -4.96
C ILE A 7 1.57 -7.83 -3.75
N ALA A 8 2.82 -8.21 -3.46
CA ALA A 8 3.16 -9.06 -2.32
C ALA A 8 4.13 -8.34 -1.37
N PRO A 9 3.65 -7.46 -0.46
CA PRO A 9 4.53 -6.78 0.46
C PRO A 9 5.07 -7.72 1.54
N TYR A 10 6.26 -7.43 2.04
CA TYR A 10 6.94 -8.14 3.14
C TYR A 10 7.82 -7.18 3.93
N LYS A 11 8.31 -7.59 5.11
CA LYS A 11 9.31 -6.82 5.85
C LYS A 11 10.73 -7.17 5.40
N TYR A 12 11.48 -6.14 5.04
CA TYR A 12 12.91 -6.21 4.74
C TYR A 12 13.64 -5.11 5.49
N GLU A 13 14.66 -5.47 6.27
CA GLU A 13 15.44 -4.52 7.10
C GLU A 13 14.56 -3.59 7.96
N GLY A 14 13.44 -4.12 8.47
CA GLY A 14 12.50 -3.39 9.32
C GLY A 14 11.48 -2.52 8.57
N MET A 15 11.56 -2.45 7.24
CA MET A 15 10.64 -1.67 6.40
C MET A 15 9.67 -2.58 5.65
N TRP A 16 8.45 -2.09 5.41
CA TRP A 16 7.55 -2.72 4.46
C TRP A 16 8.01 -2.41 3.04
N VAL A 17 8.24 -3.44 2.24
CA VAL A 17 8.68 -3.31 0.85
C VAL A 17 7.85 -4.20 -0.08
N PHE A 18 7.90 -3.95 -1.37
CA PHE A 18 7.38 -4.87 -2.39
C PHE A 18 8.32 -4.93 -3.60
N ASP A 19 8.24 -6.02 -4.36
CA ASP A 19 8.92 -6.19 -5.64
C ASP A 19 7.88 -6.14 -6.78
N ASP A 20 8.26 -5.57 -7.92
CA ASP A 20 7.50 -5.69 -9.18
C ASP A 20 8.49 -5.86 -10.35
N PRO A 21 8.75 -7.12 -10.77
CA PRO A 21 9.65 -7.41 -11.87
C PRO A 21 9.21 -6.84 -13.22
N ALA A 22 7.91 -6.57 -13.43
CA ALA A 22 7.41 -6.08 -14.71
C ALA A 22 7.88 -4.64 -14.99
N VAL A 23 8.13 -3.87 -13.93
CA VAL A 23 8.65 -2.50 -13.97
C VAL A 23 10.05 -2.37 -13.35
N GLY A 24 10.67 -3.49 -12.99
CA GLY A 24 12.04 -3.53 -12.46
C GLY A 24 12.19 -3.05 -11.02
N LEU A 25 11.11 -3.02 -10.24
CA LEU A 25 11.17 -2.65 -8.83
C LEU A 25 11.67 -3.82 -8.00
N SER A 26 12.69 -3.58 -7.17
CA SER A 26 13.08 -4.50 -6.12
C SER A 26 13.18 -3.82 -4.77
N LYS A 27 12.47 -4.37 -3.79
CA LYS A 27 12.38 -3.90 -2.40
C LYS A 27 12.00 -2.42 -2.32
N GLU A 28 11.06 -2.00 -3.16
CA GLU A 28 10.53 -0.64 -3.14
C GLU A 28 9.82 -0.41 -1.80
N PRO A 29 10.23 0.58 -1.00
CA PRO A 29 9.70 0.76 0.35
C PRO A 29 8.37 1.51 0.35
N PHE A 30 7.48 1.12 1.25
CA PHE A 30 6.39 1.97 1.71
C PHE A 30 6.94 2.96 2.73
N ILE A 31 6.58 4.24 2.57
CA ILE A 31 7.06 5.32 3.43
C ILE A 31 5.95 6.29 3.78
N ALA A 32 6.29 7.26 4.64
CA ALA A 32 5.50 8.45 4.90
C ALA A 32 4.04 8.15 5.26
N GLY A 33 3.84 7.19 6.17
CA GLY A 33 2.55 6.88 6.80
C GLY A 33 1.87 5.65 6.24
N ILE A 34 2.14 5.25 5.00
CA ILE A 34 1.57 4.01 4.44
C ILE A 34 2.13 2.78 5.14
N ASP A 35 3.42 2.78 5.46
CA ASP A 35 4.09 1.76 6.28
C ASP A 35 3.36 1.54 7.61
N THR A 36 3.02 2.63 8.30
CA THR A 36 2.28 2.58 9.56
C THR A 36 0.83 2.13 9.37
N MET A 37 0.19 2.48 8.25
CA MET A 37 -1.13 1.95 7.92
C MET A 37 -1.08 0.45 7.65
N ILE A 38 -0.04 -0.05 6.96
CA ILE A 38 0.16 -1.47 6.70
C ILE A 38 0.27 -2.22 8.04
N ASP A 39 1.11 -1.76 8.97
CA ASP A 39 1.23 -2.38 10.31
C ASP A 39 -0.14 -2.54 10.99
N LYS A 40 -1.03 -1.53 10.87
CA LYS A 40 -2.38 -1.58 11.46
C LYS A 40 -3.31 -2.55 10.74
N VAL A 41 -3.26 -2.60 9.41
CA VAL A 41 -4.13 -3.44 8.59
C VAL A 41 -3.78 -4.92 8.75
N VAL A 42 -2.48 -5.24 8.77
CA VAL A 42 -2.02 -6.64 8.81
C VAL A 42 -1.89 -7.19 10.22
N ALA A 43 -2.25 -6.43 11.25
CA ALA A 43 -2.09 -6.82 12.65
C ALA A 43 -2.78 -8.15 13.02
N SER A 44 -3.84 -8.53 12.31
CA SER A 44 -4.56 -9.79 12.52
C SER A 44 -4.12 -10.92 11.58
N ILE A 45 -3.17 -10.67 10.67
CA ILE A 45 -2.65 -11.65 9.71
C ILE A 45 -1.41 -12.31 10.34
N PRO A 46 -1.44 -13.62 10.64
CA PRO A 46 -0.28 -14.32 11.17
C PRO A 46 0.91 -14.24 10.20
N ASP A 47 2.11 -14.00 10.72
CA ASP A 47 3.36 -13.94 9.95
C ASP A 47 3.34 -12.94 8.77
N ALA A 48 2.55 -11.85 8.86
CA ALA A 48 2.44 -10.86 7.79
C ALA A 48 3.79 -10.24 7.38
N ASP A 49 4.75 -10.18 8.30
CA ASP A 49 6.12 -9.72 8.05
C ASP A 49 6.87 -10.59 7.04
N LYS A 50 6.53 -11.88 6.94
CA LYS A 50 7.09 -12.80 5.92
C LYS A 50 6.46 -12.62 4.55
N GLY A 51 5.33 -11.91 4.49
CA GLY A 51 4.64 -11.58 3.25
C GLY A 51 3.13 -11.70 3.35
N PHE A 52 2.43 -10.84 2.62
CA PHE A 52 0.99 -10.94 2.42
C PHE A 52 0.61 -10.47 1.02
N ARG A 53 -0.63 -10.68 0.59
CA ARG A 53 -1.14 -10.16 -0.69
C ARG A 53 -1.94 -8.90 -0.44
N ALA A 54 -1.57 -7.81 -1.09
CA ALA A 54 -2.34 -6.58 -1.09
C ALA A 54 -3.03 -6.43 -2.45
N ILE A 55 -4.35 -6.24 -2.43
CA ILE A 55 -5.16 -6.00 -3.63
C ILE A 55 -5.65 -4.56 -3.56
N PHE A 56 -5.40 -3.78 -4.60
CA PHE A 56 -5.81 -2.38 -4.65
C PHE A 56 -6.44 -2.02 -5.99
N SER A 57 -7.22 -0.95 -5.94
CA SER A 57 -7.91 -0.40 -7.10
C SER A 57 -8.26 1.06 -6.86
N ALA A 58 -8.27 1.85 -7.95
CA ALA A 58 -8.79 3.20 -7.94
C ALA A 58 -10.32 3.25 -7.72
N ALA A 59 -11.05 2.17 -8.03
CA ALA A 59 -12.49 2.07 -7.82
C ALA A 59 -12.81 1.10 -6.68
N GLN A 60 -13.92 1.34 -5.99
CA GLN A 60 -14.39 0.45 -4.95
C GLN A 60 -14.71 -0.94 -5.53
N PHE A 61 -14.32 -1.99 -4.82
CA PHE A 61 -14.60 -3.37 -5.17
C PHE A 61 -15.13 -4.15 -3.96
N PRO A 62 -15.93 -5.22 -4.16
CA PRO A 62 -16.41 -6.06 -3.07
C PRO A 62 -15.26 -6.71 -2.30
N GLY A 63 -15.35 -6.71 -0.96
CA GLY A 63 -14.35 -7.34 -0.11
C GLY A 63 -13.10 -6.50 0.18
N ALA A 64 -13.09 -5.21 -0.18
CA ALA A 64 -12.01 -4.31 0.22
C ALA A 64 -12.01 -4.09 1.75
N ASP A 65 -10.87 -4.30 2.40
CA ASP A 65 -10.71 -4.15 3.87
C ASP A 65 -10.76 -2.69 4.33
N PHE A 66 -10.20 -1.77 3.55
CA PHE A 66 -10.21 -0.34 3.85
C PHE A 66 -10.17 0.51 2.58
N LYS A 67 -10.46 1.80 2.74
CA LYS A 67 -10.51 2.80 1.66
C LYS A 67 -9.59 3.97 1.97
N LEU A 68 -8.82 4.36 0.96
CA LEU A 68 -8.00 5.56 0.98
C LEU A 68 -8.64 6.64 0.10
N LYS A 69 -8.72 7.87 0.62
CA LYS A 69 -9.22 9.03 -0.11
C LYS A 69 -8.04 9.83 -0.67
N TRP A 70 -7.97 9.97 -1.98
CA TRP A 70 -6.98 10.83 -2.62
C TRP A 70 -7.10 12.27 -2.11
N ARG A 71 -5.97 12.94 -1.89
CA ARG A 71 -5.90 14.31 -1.38
C ARG A 71 -5.19 15.26 -2.33
N ARG A 72 -3.94 14.94 -2.68
CA ARG A 72 -3.09 15.78 -3.51
C ARG A 72 -1.95 14.96 -4.13
N ALA A 73 -1.45 15.44 -5.27
CA ALA A 73 -0.17 15.00 -5.82
C ALA A 73 0.96 15.85 -5.24
N GLU A 74 2.06 15.22 -4.85
CA GLU A 74 3.23 15.89 -4.27
C GLU A 74 4.48 14.99 -4.40
N SER A 75 5.64 15.58 -4.63
CA SER A 75 6.93 14.87 -4.71
C SER A 75 6.93 13.68 -5.67
N GLY A 76 6.19 13.78 -6.78
CA GLY A 76 6.09 12.72 -7.80
C GLY A 76 5.11 11.59 -7.47
N GLY A 77 4.49 11.58 -6.29
CA GLY A 77 3.48 10.60 -5.89
C GLY A 77 2.18 11.24 -5.41
N ASN A 78 1.38 10.47 -4.66
CA ASN A 78 0.05 10.89 -4.23
C ASN A 78 -0.16 10.67 -2.73
N TRP A 79 -0.67 11.70 -2.08
CA TRP A 79 -1.12 11.62 -0.70
C TRP A 79 -2.56 11.14 -0.63
N TYR A 80 -2.80 10.20 0.28
CA TYR A 80 -4.10 9.65 0.58
C TYR A 80 -4.41 9.72 2.06
N TYR A 81 -5.68 9.89 2.40
CA TYR A 81 -6.16 9.92 3.76
C TYR A 81 -6.99 8.68 4.09
N SER A 82 -6.73 8.07 5.24
CA SER A 82 -7.56 7.02 5.82
C SER A 82 -8.51 7.60 6.86
N ASP A 83 -9.83 7.50 6.64
CA ASP A 83 -10.82 7.86 7.66
C ASP A 83 -10.78 6.92 8.86
N GLN A 84 -10.37 5.67 8.66
CA GLN A 84 -10.31 4.64 9.70
C GLN A 84 -9.15 4.90 10.66
N PHE A 85 -7.97 5.27 10.13
CA PHE A 85 -6.77 5.48 10.93
C PHE A 85 -6.50 6.96 11.25
N LYS A 86 -7.30 7.88 10.72
CA LYS A 86 -7.19 9.34 10.92
C LYS A 86 -5.80 9.88 10.59
N MET A 87 -5.20 9.38 9.52
CA MET A 87 -3.86 9.75 9.09
C MET A 87 -3.74 9.80 7.57
N GLU A 88 -2.73 10.54 7.10
CA GLU A 88 -2.32 10.57 5.69
C GLU A 88 -1.15 9.62 5.44
N GLY A 89 -1.05 9.16 4.20
CA GLY A 89 0.03 8.35 3.70
C GLY A 89 0.35 8.71 2.26
N TRP A 90 1.64 8.72 1.90
CA TRP A 90 2.08 8.96 0.54
C TRP A 90 2.36 7.64 -0.19
N LEU A 91 1.80 7.49 -1.39
CA LEU A 91 2.08 6.36 -2.29
C LEU A 91 2.90 6.83 -3.49
N CYS A 92 4.00 6.12 -3.73
CA CYS A 92 4.83 6.25 -4.92
C CYS A 92 4.02 5.93 -6.19
N PRO A 93 4.31 6.57 -7.34
CA PRO A 93 3.68 6.24 -8.62
C PRO A 93 4.00 4.82 -9.11
N ALA A 94 4.95 4.13 -8.48
CA ALA A 94 5.23 2.70 -8.69
C ALA A 94 3.98 1.79 -8.61
N LEU A 95 2.91 2.26 -7.97
CA LEU A 95 1.64 1.55 -7.80
C LEU A 95 0.54 1.99 -8.79
N LEU A 96 0.84 2.89 -9.74
CA LEU A 96 -0.14 3.46 -10.67
C LEU A 96 0.02 2.96 -12.11
#